data_AF-A0A2V6YJQ6-F1
#
_entry.id   AF-A0A2V6YJQ6-F1
#
_cell.length_a   1.000
_cell.length_b   1.000
_cell.length_c   1.000
_cell.angle_alpha   90.00
_cell.angle_beta   90.00
_cell.angle_gamma   90.00
#
_symmetry.space_group_name_H-M   'P 1'
#
loop_
_entity.id
_entity.type
_entity.pdbx_description
1 polymer ?
#
loop_
_entity_poly.entity_id
_entity_poly.type
_entity_poly.pdbx_seq_one_letter_code
_entity_poly.pdbx_strand_id
1 'polypeptide(L)'
;MLKGLIVTLLLVVLTMVGTPAATAADMKPIYTQKAKDVAVTLQNESGQWKQGKNEFVLEFTSLQDKKPVDVGKVSLNTSMAMPGMAPMVAGATLTSEAPGRYRGTIDFPDRGARQVTVTWDGPTGKGSTKFSVPVR
;
A
#
# COMPACT_ATOMS: atom_id res chain seq x y z
N MET A 1 -39.23 55.59 -21.58
CA MET A 1 -39.29 54.12 -21.32
C MET A 1 -37.88 53.59 -21.26
N LEU A 2 -37.43 53.25 -20.05
CA LEU A 2 -36.04 52.96 -19.69
C LEU A 2 -35.65 51.57 -20.24
N LYS A 3 -34.69 51.51 -21.17
CA LYS A 3 -34.15 50.24 -21.70
C LYS A 3 -33.13 49.68 -20.72
N GLY A 4 -33.34 48.41 -20.38
CA GLY A 4 -32.77 47.71 -19.23
C GLY A 4 -31.25 47.55 -19.23
N LEU A 5 -30.79 47.42 -18.00
CA LEU A 5 -29.45 47.26 -17.47
C LEU A 5 -28.74 45.99 -17.97
N ILE A 6 -27.44 46.14 -18.22
CA ILE A 6 -26.44 45.10 -18.47
C ILE A 6 -26.24 44.25 -17.20
N VAL A 7 -26.22 42.92 -17.32
CA VAL A 7 -25.43 42.04 -16.43
C VAL A 7 -24.83 40.90 -17.27
N THR A 8 -23.54 41.03 -17.57
CA THR A 8 -22.71 40.01 -18.20
C THR A 8 -22.26 39.02 -17.13
N LEU A 9 -22.71 37.76 -17.20
CA LEU A 9 -22.28 36.70 -16.29
C LEU A 9 -20.99 36.07 -16.86
N LEU A 10 -19.83 36.43 -16.29
CA LEU A 10 -18.56 35.74 -16.56
C LEU A 10 -18.54 34.40 -15.82
N LEU A 11 -18.49 33.30 -16.56
CA LEU A 11 -18.22 31.97 -16.03
C LEU A 11 -16.70 31.74 -16.02
N VAL A 12 -16.08 31.92 -14.85
CA VAL A 12 -14.66 31.55 -14.64
C VAL A 12 -14.61 30.04 -14.43
N VAL A 13 -14.25 29.30 -15.49
CA VAL A 13 -13.92 27.88 -15.40
C VAL A 13 -12.47 27.79 -14.92
N LEU A 14 -12.30 27.58 -13.62
CA LEU A 14 -10.99 27.29 -13.03
C LEU A 14 -10.65 25.83 -13.35
N THR A 15 -9.98 25.58 -14.47
CA THR A 15 -9.38 24.27 -14.74
C THR A 15 -8.20 24.09 -13.80
N MET A 16 -8.42 23.44 -12.67
CA MET A 16 -7.33 22.87 -11.87
C MET A 16 -6.61 21.84 -12.74
N VAL A 17 -5.45 22.24 -13.25
CA VAL A 17 -4.48 21.33 -13.87
C VAL A 17 -3.93 20.47 -12.75
N GLY A 18 -4.51 19.29 -12.57
CA GLY A 18 -3.94 18.26 -11.70
C GLY A 18 -2.53 17.96 -12.17
N THR A 19 -1.55 18.16 -11.30
CA THR A 19 -0.19 17.72 -11.52
C THR A 19 -0.20 16.23 -11.87
N PRO A 20 0.43 15.80 -12.97
CA PRO A 20 0.59 14.38 -13.22
C PRO A 20 1.44 13.82 -12.08
N ALA A 21 0.82 12.95 -11.28
CA ALA A 21 1.51 12.18 -10.27
C ALA A 21 2.70 11.50 -10.94
N ALA A 22 3.88 11.62 -10.33
CA ALA A 22 5.09 10.96 -10.78
C ALA A 22 4.75 9.55 -11.24
N THR A 23 5.15 9.20 -12.45
CA THR A 23 4.89 7.90 -13.07
C THR A 23 5.21 6.80 -12.06
N ALA A 24 4.16 6.24 -11.47
CA ALA A 24 4.28 5.04 -10.69
C ALA A 24 4.85 4.01 -11.67
N ALA A 25 6.07 3.53 -11.42
CA ALA A 25 6.55 2.32 -12.06
C ALA A 25 5.41 1.30 -12.01
N ASP A 26 5.16 0.57 -13.10
CA ASP A 26 4.06 -0.40 -13.21
C ASP A 26 4.23 -1.51 -12.14
N MET A 27 3.77 -1.23 -10.93
CA MET A 27 3.79 -2.12 -9.79
C MET A 27 2.68 -3.14 -9.98
N LYS A 28 3.04 -4.40 -9.83
CA LYS A 28 2.11 -5.52 -9.95
C LYS A 28 1.76 -6.02 -8.55
N PRO A 29 0.46 -6.15 -8.24
CA PRO A 29 0.03 -6.75 -6.98
C PRO A 29 0.58 -8.17 -6.84
N ILE A 30 1.26 -8.42 -5.73
CA ILE A 30 1.59 -9.77 -5.25
C ILE A 30 0.38 -10.35 -4.52
N TYR A 31 -0.23 -9.54 -3.65
CA TYR A 31 -1.39 -9.93 -2.86
C TYR A 31 -2.15 -8.69 -2.36
N THR A 32 -3.48 -8.78 -2.30
CA THR A 32 -4.33 -7.77 -1.65
C THR A 32 -5.18 -8.42 -0.57
N GLN A 33 -5.05 -7.93 0.66
CA GLN A 33 -5.80 -8.39 1.82
C GLN A 33 -6.73 -7.29 2.33
N LYS A 34 -8.02 -7.59 2.49
CA LYS A 34 -8.96 -6.67 3.15
C LYS A 34 -8.86 -6.84 4.67
N ALA A 35 -8.90 -5.74 5.41
CA ALA A 35 -8.88 -5.74 6.87
C ALA A 35 -9.62 -4.50 7.41
N LYS A 36 -10.71 -4.73 8.16
CA LYS A 36 -11.62 -3.67 8.62
C LYS A 36 -12.05 -2.80 7.43
N ASP A 37 -11.70 -1.51 7.46
CA ASP A 37 -12.07 -0.50 6.47
C ASP A 37 -10.98 -0.25 5.42
N VAL A 38 -9.87 -1.00 5.44
CA VAL A 38 -8.74 -0.84 4.51
C VAL A 38 -8.48 -2.09 3.68
N ALA A 39 -8.01 -1.90 2.45
CA ALA A 39 -7.31 -2.88 1.65
C ALA A 39 -5.80 -2.65 1.77
N VAL A 40 -5.08 -3.71 2.12
CA VAL A 40 -3.63 -3.77 2.19
C VAL A 40 -3.12 -4.47 0.94
N THR A 41 -2.43 -3.75 0.06
CA THR A 41 -1.84 -4.29 -1.17
C THR A 41 -0.34 -4.37 -1.04
N LEU A 42 0.20 -5.57 -1.16
CA LEU A 42 1.62 -5.83 -1.33
C LEU A 42 1.91 -5.96 -2.82
N GLN A 43 2.86 -5.19 -3.33
CA GLN A 43 3.19 -5.15 -4.76
C GLN A 43 4.67 -4.91 -5.02
N ASN A 44 5.15 -5.36 -6.17
CA ASN A 44 6.49 -5.05 -6.68
C ASN A 44 6.48 -5.09 -8.22
N GLU A 45 7.63 -4.85 -8.85
CA GLU A 45 7.74 -4.78 -10.31
C GLU A 45 7.38 -6.10 -11.03
N SER A 46 7.61 -7.24 -10.38
CA SER A 46 7.40 -8.57 -10.97
C SER A 46 6.05 -9.21 -10.63
N GLY A 47 5.35 -8.72 -9.60
CA GLY A 47 4.15 -9.36 -9.04
C GLY A 47 4.45 -10.62 -8.23
N GLN A 48 5.71 -10.86 -7.86
CA GLN A 48 6.12 -12.02 -7.08
C GLN A 48 7.37 -11.74 -6.24
N TRP A 49 7.44 -12.35 -5.04
CA TRP A 49 8.69 -12.42 -4.30
C TRP A 49 9.59 -13.52 -4.84
N LYS A 50 10.89 -13.26 -4.82
CA LYS A 50 11.96 -14.21 -5.18
C LYS A 50 12.82 -14.56 -3.98
N GLN A 51 13.58 -15.65 -4.08
CA GLN A 51 14.70 -15.86 -3.17
C GLN A 51 15.72 -14.69 -3.25
N GLY A 52 16.31 -14.34 -2.12
CA GLY A 52 17.23 -13.21 -1.93
C GLY A 52 16.50 -11.89 -1.66
N LYS A 53 17.19 -10.77 -1.93
CA LYS A 53 16.66 -9.42 -1.71
C LYS A 53 15.47 -9.10 -2.64
N ASN A 54 14.42 -8.57 -2.03
CA ASN A 54 13.23 -8.03 -2.68
C ASN A 54 13.00 -6.59 -2.25
N GLU A 55 12.58 -5.77 -3.21
CA GLU A 55 12.01 -4.45 -2.95
C GLU A 55 10.52 -4.51 -3.30
N PHE A 56 9.70 -3.82 -2.51
CA PHE A 56 8.26 -3.85 -2.66
C PHE A 56 7.64 -2.54 -2.16
N VAL A 57 6.36 -2.37 -2.45
CA VAL A 57 5.52 -1.32 -1.92
C VAL A 57 4.36 -1.97 -1.18
N LEU A 58 4.05 -1.43 0.00
CA LEU A 58 2.86 -1.75 0.77
C LEU A 58 1.93 -0.54 0.75
N GLU A 59 0.73 -0.74 0.23
CA GLU A 59 -0.29 0.30 0.11
C GLU A 59 -1.52 0.00 0.97
N PHE A 60 -2.05 1.04 1.60
CA PHE A 60 -3.28 1.03 2.38
C PHE A 60 -4.28 1.96 1.71
N THR A 61 -5.39 1.38 1.26
CA THR A 61 -6.48 2.13 0.63
C THR A 61 -7.79 1.90 1.36
N SER A 62 -8.61 2.94 1.47
CA SER A 62 -9.95 2.85 2.04
C SER A 62 -10.81 1.92 1.18
N LEU A 63 -11.53 1.00 1.81
CA LEU A 63 -12.46 0.13 1.11
C LEU A 63 -13.67 0.90 0.57
N GLN A 64 -14.03 2.01 1.21
CA GLN A 64 -15.21 2.83 0.89
C GLN A 64 -15.01 3.63 -0.41
N ASP A 65 -13.90 4.37 -0.49
CA ASP A 65 -13.66 5.34 -1.58
C ASP A 65 -12.35 5.12 -2.35
N LYS A 66 -11.63 4.03 -2.05
CA LYS A 66 -10.37 3.61 -2.71
C LYS A 66 -9.22 4.60 -2.60
N LYS A 67 -9.32 5.61 -1.74
CA LYS A 67 -8.23 6.58 -1.55
C LYS A 67 -7.15 6.04 -0.60
N PRO A 68 -5.89 6.51 -0.72
CA PRO A 68 -4.84 6.19 0.25
C PRO A 68 -5.24 6.62 1.66
N VAL A 69 -4.95 5.77 2.65
CA VAL A 69 -5.26 6.01 4.07
C VAL A 69 -3.98 6.07 4.87
N ASP A 70 -3.74 7.17 5.58
CA ASP A 70 -2.67 7.22 6.57
C ASP A 70 -3.01 6.31 7.77
N VAL A 71 -2.28 5.20 7.86
CA VAL A 71 -2.39 4.22 8.94
C VAL A 71 -1.26 4.36 9.98
N GLY A 72 -0.43 5.40 9.85
CA GLY A 72 0.65 5.72 10.78
C GLY A 72 1.85 4.78 10.67
N LYS A 73 2.26 4.22 11.81
CA LYS A 73 3.43 3.33 11.90
C LYS A 73 3.05 1.94 11.41
N VAL A 74 3.79 1.39 10.45
CA VAL A 74 3.55 0.07 9.88
C VAL A 74 4.74 -0.84 10.13
N SER A 75 4.46 -2.12 10.41
CA SER A 75 5.47 -3.17 10.34
C SER A 75 4.97 -4.34 9.48
N LEU A 76 5.91 -4.97 8.79
CA LEU A 76 5.71 -6.21 8.06
C LEU A 76 6.76 -7.22 8.51
N ASN A 77 6.29 -8.38 8.95
CA ASN A 77 7.13 -9.55 9.17
C ASN A 77 6.55 -10.75 8.44
N THR A 78 7.39 -11.74 8.23
CA THR A 78 7.04 -12.99 7.61
C THR A 78 7.48 -14.13 8.52
N SER A 79 6.75 -15.24 8.47
CA SER A 79 7.14 -16.47 9.13
C SER A 79 6.93 -17.67 8.23
N MET A 80 7.75 -18.71 8.40
CA MET A 80 7.58 -20.01 7.77
C MET A 80 7.62 -21.08 8.85
N ALA A 81 6.60 -21.94 8.87
CA ALA A 81 6.54 -23.05 9.80
C ALA A 81 7.64 -24.07 9.47
N MET A 82 8.37 -24.51 10.50
CA MET A 82 9.42 -25.52 10.40
C MET A 82 9.02 -26.73 11.26
N PRO A 83 8.86 -27.93 10.69
CA PRO A 83 8.50 -29.11 11.46
C PRO A 83 9.52 -29.40 12.57
N GLY A 84 9.03 -29.56 13.81
CA GLY A 84 9.87 -29.88 14.97
C GLY A 84 10.81 -28.76 15.43
N MET A 85 10.73 -27.56 14.86
CA MET A 85 11.59 -26.42 15.18
C MET A 85 10.78 -25.12 15.33
N ALA A 86 11.42 -24.08 15.86
CA ALA A 86 10.84 -22.75 15.89
C ALA A 86 10.59 -22.22 14.46
N PRO A 87 9.53 -21.45 14.20
CA PRO A 87 9.29 -20.84 12.91
C PRO A 87 10.44 -19.93 12.51
N MET A 88 10.82 -19.98 11.23
CA MET A 88 11.77 -19.03 10.69
C MET A 88 11.06 -17.71 10.42
N VAL A 89 11.58 -16.60 10.98
CA VAL A 89 10.97 -15.27 10.88
C VAL A 89 11.90 -14.32 10.13
N ALA A 90 11.35 -13.52 9.22
CA ALA A 90 12.07 -12.43 8.57
C ALA A 90 11.26 -11.13 8.63
N GLY A 91 11.87 -10.06 9.13
CA GLY A 91 11.28 -8.72 9.17
C GLY A 91 11.65 -7.91 7.94
N ALA A 92 10.72 -7.09 7.46
CA ALA A 92 11.02 -6.11 6.43
C ALA A 92 11.42 -4.76 7.05
N THR A 93 12.30 -4.03 6.36
CA THR A 93 12.50 -2.60 6.61
C THR A 93 11.47 -1.83 5.81
N LEU A 94 10.77 -0.88 6.43
CA LEU A 94 9.76 -0.05 5.77
C LEU A 94 10.08 1.44 5.94
N THR A 95 9.95 2.19 4.85
CA THR A 95 10.06 3.66 4.81
C THR A 95 8.76 4.24 4.28
N SER A 96 8.16 5.18 5.01
CA SER A 96 6.98 5.90 4.55
C SER A 96 7.34 6.81 3.38
N GLU A 97 6.64 6.68 2.25
CA GLU A 97 6.83 7.54 1.08
C GLU A 97 5.73 8.59 0.95
N ALA A 98 4.50 8.22 1.32
CA ALA A 98 3.31 9.08 1.30
C ALA A 98 2.25 8.50 2.26
N PRO A 99 1.18 9.24 2.59
CA PRO A 99 0.05 8.69 3.34
C PRO A 99 -0.45 7.36 2.77
N GLY A 100 -0.39 6.31 3.58
CA GLY A 100 -0.82 4.97 3.18
C GLY A 100 0.11 4.23 2.23
N ARG A 101 1.32 4.71 1.98
CA ARG A 101 2.27 4.08 1.05
C ARG A 101 3.67 3.96 1.63
N TYR A 102 4.17 2.73 1.69
CA TYR A 102 5.44 2.40 2.32
C TYR A 102 6.31 1.60 1.36
N ARG A 103 7.54 2.05 1.11
CA ARG A 103 8.55 1.25 0.41
C ARG A 103 9.20 0.30 1.39
N GLY A 104 9.31 -0.96 0.97
CA GLY A 104 9.88 -2.02 1.79
C GLY A 104 11.02 -2.77 1.13
N THR A 105 11.92 -3.29 1.96
CA THR A 105 12.91 -4.29 1.55
C THR A 105 12.86 -5.49 2.49
N ILE A 106 13.06 -6.69 1.94
CA ILE A 106 13.13 -7.95 2.69
C ILE A 106 14.05 -8.92 1.94
N ASP A 107 14.77 -9.77 2.67
CA ASP A 107 15.60 -10.82 2.10
C ASP A 107 15.07 -12.20 2.53
N PHE A 108 14.96 -13.12 1.57
CA PHE A 108 14.54 -14.50 1.82
C PHE A 108 15.69 -15.47 1.50
N PRO A 109 16.25 -16.19 2.49
CA PRO A 109 17.36 -17.11 2.23
C PRO A 109 16.94 -18.34 1.41
N ASP A 110 15.65 -18.62 1.35
CA ASP A 110 15.04 -19.81 0.76
C ASP A 110 13.66 -19.51 0.14
N ARG A 111 13.18 -20.45 -0.68
CA ARG A 111 11.86 -20.41 -1.31
C ARG A 111 10.79 -21.03 -0.41
N GLY A 112 9.53 -20.76 -0.72
CA GLY A 112 8.38 -21.37 -0.06
C GLY A 112 7.33 -20.36 0.40
N ALA A 113 6.23 -20.85 0.94
CA ALA A 113 5.14 -20.01 1.42
C ALA A 113 5.53 -19.29 2.72
N ARG A 114 5.34 -17.97 2.73
CA ARG A 114 5.55 -17.11 3.89
C ARG A 114 4.20 -16.65 4.42
N GLN A 115 3.96 -16.88 5.70
CA GLN A 115 2.87 -16.23 6.41
C GLN A 115 3.29 -14.79 6.71
N VAL A 116 2.73 -13.83 5.98
CA VAL A 116 2.94 -12.41 6.17
C VAL A 116 2.04 -11.92 7.28
N THR A 117 2.58 -11.13 8.21
CA THR A 117 1.83 -10.36 9.19
C THR A 117 2.13 -8.88 8.97
N VAL A 118 1.08 -8.11 8.73
CA VAL A 118 1.14 -6.65 8.68
C VAL A 118 0.44 -6.11 9.91
N THR A 119 1.04 -5.12 10.56
CA THR A 119 0.41 -4.38 11.67
C THR A 119 0.57 -2.89 11.44
N TRP A 120 -0.39 -2.11 11.94
CA TRP A 120 -0.36 -0.66 11.88
C TRP A 120 -0.94 -0.01 13.13
N ASP A 121 -0.43 1.18 13.44
CA ASP A 121 -0.85 2.01 14.56
C ASP A 121 -0.74 3.49 14.17
N GLY A 122 -1.88 4.15 14.04
CA GLY A 122 -1.95 5.52 13.55
C GLY A 122 -3.24 6.26 13.91
N PRO A 123 -3.45 7.45 13.34
CA PRO A 123 -4.58 8.33 13.66
C PRO A 123 -5.96 7.69 13.41
N THR A 124 -6.02 6.76 12.46
CA THR A 124 -7.23 6.02 12.09
C THR A 124 -7.43 4.74 12.93
N GLY A 125 -6.56 4.51 13.92
CA GLY A 125 -6.60 3.40 14.85
C GLY A 125 -5.56 2.31 14.58
N LYS A 126 -5.68 1.22 15.35
CA LYS A 126 -4.79 0.06 15.26
C LYS A 126 -5.40 -1.08 14.45
N GLY A 127 -4.56 -1.82 13.75
CA GLY A 127 -4.99 -3.02 13.06
C GLY A 127 -3.86 -3.99 12.73
N SER A 128 -4.26 -5.19 12.35
CA SER A 128 -3.37 -6.22 11.87
C SER A 128 -4.10 -7.08 10.84
N THR A 129 -3.34 -7.61 9.89
CA THR A 129 -3.82 -8.64 8.97
C THR A 129 -2.73 -9.65 8.68
N LYS A 130 -3.16 -10.83 8.24
CA LYS A 130 -2.28 -11.95 7.90
C LYS A 130 -2.71 -12.58 6.60
N PHE A 131 -1.76 -12.94 5.76
CA PHE A 131 -1.98 -13.61 4.48
C PHE A 131 -0.74 -14.41 4.08
N SER A 132 -0.89 -15.33 3.12
CA SER A 132 0.20 -16.19 2.65
C SER A 132 0.71 -15.71 1.29
N VAL A 133 2.04 -15.60 1.15
CA VAL A 133 2.69 -15.21 -0.11
C VAL A 133 3.78 -16.23 -0.45
N PRO A 134 3.81 -16.77 -1.67
CA PRO A 134 4.89 -17.64 -2.11
C PRO A 134 6.16 -16.84 -2.45
N VAL A 135 7.31 -17.32 -1.99
CA VAL A 135 8.63 -16.93 -2.48
C VAL A 135 9.07 -17.95 -3.53
N ARG A 136 9.35 -17.48 -4.75
CA ARG A 136 9.64 -18.33 -5.93
C ARG A 136 11.07 -18.24 -6.44
#